data_AF-A0A164HBL0-F1
#
_entry.id   AF-A0A164HBL0-F1
#
_cell.length_a   1.000
_cell.length_b   1.000
_cell.length_c   1.000
_cell.angle_alpha   90.00
_cell.angle_beta   90.00
_cell.angle_gamma   90.00
#
_symmetry.space_group_name_H-M   'P 1'
#
loop_
_entity.id
_entity.type
_entity.pdbx_description
1 polymer ?
#
loop_
_entity_poly.entity_id
_entity_poly.type
_entity_poly.pdbx_seq_one_letter_code
_entity_poly.pdbx_strand_id
1 'polypeptide(L)'
;MTAWPSADVIQAIGVAIATVVGAFSAWQARQVRHLRERIEALEAQMAAEHARFRAAIRLIRAQLRYIDRLRALLTYPVAGQSPPEPDYEVPPLLEDEI
;
A
#
# COMPACT_ATOMS: atom_id res chain seq x y z
N MET A 1 55.30 14.43 -34.12
CA MET A 1 55.03 12.98 -34.07
C MET A 1 54.36 12.71 -32.73
N THR A 2 53.06 12.39 -32.72
CA THR A 2 52.32 12.07 -31.48
C THR A 2 52.74 10.68 -31.03
N ALA A 3 53.48 10.59 -29.93
CA ALA A 3 53.84 9.31 -29.32
C ALA A 3 52.56 8.64 -28.82
N TRP A 4 52.25 7.47 -29.37
CA TRP A 4 51.13 6.65 -28.90
C TRP A 4 51.44 6.11 -27.50
N PRO A 5 50.47 6.08 -26.57
CA PRO A 5 50.68 5.49 -25.26
C PRO A 5 50.99 3.99 -25.39
N SER A 6 51.85 3.46 -24.50
CA SER A 6 52.20 2.05 -24.49
C SER A 6 51.00 1.16 -24.15
N ALA A 7 51.05 -0.10 -24.58
CA ALA A 7 49.97 -1.07 -24.36
C ALA A 7 49.58 -1.20 -22.88
N ASP A 8 50.57 -1.16 -21.97
CA ASP A 8 50.34 -1.23 -20.52
C ASP A 8 49.51 -0.05 -20.00
N VAL A 9 49.72 1.16 -20.54
CA VAL A 9 48.95 2.35 -20.16
C VAL A 9 47.51 2.22 -20.62
N ILE A 10 47.28 1.74 -21.85
CA ILE A 10 45.93 1.52 -22.39
C ILE A 10 45.20 0.45 -21.58
N GLN A 11 45.88 -0.64 -21.23
CA GLN A 11 45.31 -1.72 -20.44
C GLN A 11 44.97 -1.27 -19.01
N ALA A 12 45.86 -0.52 -18.35
CA ALA A 12 45.61 0.03 -17.02
C ALA A 12 44.39 0.96 -17.01
N ILE A 13 44.24 1.80 -18.04
CA ILE A 13 43.06 2.66 -18.21
C ILE A 13 41.80 1.80 -18.42
N GLY A 14 41.86 0.77 -19.26
CA GLY A 14 40.74 -0.15 -19.50
C GLY A 14 40.27 -0.85 -18.22
N VAL A 15 41.20 -1.35 -17.41
CA VAL A 15 40.90 -2.00 -16.11
C VAL A 15 40.33 -1.01 -15.12
N ALA A 16 40.88 0.22 -15.06
CA ALA A 16 40.35 1.27 -14.19
C ALA A 16 38.90 1.63 -14.53
N ILE A 17 38.60 1.81 -15.82
CA ILE A 17 37.23 2.10 -16.29
C ILE A 17 36.29 0.94 -15.97
N ALA A 18 36.69 -0.30 -16.27
CA ALA A 18 35.86 -1.49 -15.98
C ALA A 18 35.56 -1.63 -14.47
N THR A 19 36.52 -1.30 -13.62
CA THR A 19 36.36 -1.34 -12.16
C THR A 19 35.37 -0.29 -11.67
N VAL A 20 35.44 0.95 -12.19
CA VAL A 20 34.50 2.02 -11.85
C VAL A 20 33.08 1.67 -12.30
N VAL A 21 32.93 1.17 -13.53
CA VAL A 21 31.62 0.74 -14.06
C VAL A 21 31.06 -0.41 -13.23
N GLY A 22 31.87 -1.42 -12.91
CA GLY A 22 31.44 -2.55 -12.07
C GLY A 22 31.01 -2.12 -10.66
N ALA A 23 31.76 -1.21 -10.02
CA ALA A 23 31.43 -0.67 -8.71
C ALA A 23 30.13 0.15 -8.74
N PHE A 24 29.93 0.97 -9.78
CA PHE A 24 28.72 1.76 -9.96
C PHE A 24 27.49 0.87 -10.22
N SER A 25 27.62 -0.15 -11.09
CA SER A 25 26.54 -1.11 -11.35
C SER A 25 26.18 -1.92 -10.10
N ALA A 26 27.15 -2.33 -9.29
CA ALA A 26 26.89 -3.00 -8.02
C ALA A 26 26.17 -2.09 -7.01
N TRP A 27 26.53 -0.80 -6.97
CA TRP A 27 25.85 0.20 -6.14
C TRP A 27 24.41 0.45 -6.62
N GLN A 28 24.19 0.60 -7.93
CA GLN A 28 22.86 0.75 -8.52
C GLN A 28 21.98 -0.47 -8.23
N ALA A 29 22.49 -1.69 -8.37
CA ALA A 29 21.76 -2.91 -8.07
C ALA A 29 21.31 -2.98 -6.59
N ARG A 30 22.16 -2.51 -5.66
CA ARG A 30 21.80 -2.41 -4.24
C ARG A 30 20.71 -1.37 -4.00
N GLN A 31 20.80 -0.20 -4.63
CA GLN A 31 19.79 0.85 -4.52
C GLN A 31 18.44 0.39 -5.07
N VAL A 32 18.43 -0.25 -6.25
CA VAL A 32 17.22 -0.82 -6.86
C VAL A 32 16.60 -1.89 -5.97
N ARG A 33 17.40 -2.78 -5.37
CA ARG A 33 16.88 -3.79 -4.46
C ARG A 33 16.21 -3.16 -3.23
N HIS A 34 16.86 -2.19 -2.61
CA HIS A 34 16.30 -1.47 -1.45
C HIS A 34 15.01 -0.70 -1.81
N LEU A 35 14.95 -0.07 -2.98
CA LEU A 35 13.74 0.60 -3.49
C LEU A 35 12.62 -0.41 -3.73
N ARG A 36 12.93 -1.58 -4.30
CA ARG A 36 11.96 -2.64 -4.59
C ARG A 36 11.39 -3.25 -3.32
N GLU A 37 12.22 -3.52 -2.32
CA GLU A 37 11.79 -3.98 -0.98
C GLU A 37 10.84 -2.97 -0.32
N ARG A 38 11.12 -1.66 -0.45
CA ARG A 38 10.24 -0.60 0.07
C ARG A 38 8.92 -0.49 -0.69
N ILE A 39 8.93 -0.66 -2.01
CA ILE A 39 7.71 -0.65 -2.82
C ILE A 39 6.83 -1.84 -2.45
N GLU A 40 7.40 -3.04 -2.31
CA GLU A 40 6.65 -4.25 -1.93
C GLU A 40 6.02 -4.10 -0.53
N ALA A 41 6.75 -3.53 0.42
CA ALA A 41 6.21 -3.21 1.74
C ALA A 41 5.06 -2.19 1.68
N LEU A 42 5.18 -1.15 0.85
CA LEU A 42 4.13 -0.14 0.65
C LEU A 42 2.90 -0.72 -0.05
N GLU A 43 3.08 -1.56 -1.07
CA GLU A 43 1.99 -2.24 -1.75
C GLU A 43 1.22 -3.18 -0.82
N ALA A 44 1.93 -3.91 0.05
CA ALA A 44 1.30 -4.74 1.07
C ALA A 44 0.50 -3.92 2.10
N GLN A 45 1.05 -2.78 2.54
CA GLN A 45 0.35 -1.84 3.42
C GLN A 45 -0.89 -1.26 2.76
N MET A 46 -0.79 -0.82 1.50
CA MET A 46 -1.93 -0.29 0.75
C MET A 46 -3.04 -1.33 0.54
N ALA A 47 -2.69 -2.60 0.30
CA ALA A 47 -3.67 -3.67 0.17
C ALA A 47 -4.44 -3.91 1.49
N ALA A 48 -3.73 -3.92 2.62
CA ALA A 48 -4.32 -4.05 3.94
C ALA A 48 -5.23 -2.85 4.28
N GLU A 49 -4.78 -1.63 4.02
CA GLU A 49 -5.60 -0.42 4.20
C GLU A 49 -6.83 -0.42 3.30
N HIS A 50 -6.69 -0.80 2.03
CA HIS A 50 -7.82 -0.88 1.11
C HIS A 50 -8.88 -1.88 1.58
N ALA A 51 -8.46 -3.02 2.15
CA ALA A 51 -9.37 -3.99 2.75
C ALA A 51 -10.12 -3.41 3.96
N ARG A 52 -9.42 -2.68 4.84
CA ARG A 52 -10.02 -1.95 5.98
C ARG A 52 -11.00 -0.89 5.52
N PHE A 53 -10.63 -0.01 4.58
CA PHE A 53 -11.53 1.00 4.02
C PHE A 53 -12.79 0.38 3.41
N ARG A 54 -12.66 -0.74 2.69
CA ARG A 54 -13.82 -1.44 2.13
C ARG A 54 -14.71 -2.06 3.22
N ALA A 55 -14.14 -2.52 4.33
CA ALA A 55 -14.91 -2.98 5.48
C ALA A 55 -15.67 -1.81 6.13
N ALA A 56 -15.01 -0.66 6.32
CA ALA A 56 -15.60 0.54 6.90
C ALA A 56 -16.77 1.06 6.06
N ILE A 57 -16.61 1.17 4.74
CA ILE A 57 -17.68 1.59 3.83
C ILE A 57 -18.89 0.66 3.91
N ARG A 58 -18.66 -0.66 4.04
CA ARG A 58 -19.75 -1.64 4.18
C ARG A 58 -20.50 -1.44 5.50
N LEU A 59 -19.78 -1.25 6.61
CA LEU A 59 -20.39 -0.98 7.92
C LEU A 59 -21.20 0.32 7.90
N ILE A 60 -20.64 1.42 7.39
CA ILE A 60 -21.31 2.72 7.28
C ILE A 60 -22.61 2.59 6.47
N ARG A 61 -22.58 1.90 5.31
CA ARG A 61 -23.80 1.68 4.52
C ARG A 61 -24.85 0.88 5.27
N ALA A 62 -24.45 -0.12 6.05
CA ALA A 62 -25.38 -0.92 6.84
C ALA A 62 -26.01 -0.10 7.97
N GLN A 63 -25.21 0.73 8.66
CA GLN A 63 -25.69 1.69 9.66
C GLN A 63 -26.69 2.70 9.06
N LEU A 64 -26.38 3.27 7.88
CA LEU A 64 -27.30 4.19 7.20
C LEU A 64 -28.64 3.55 6.89
N ARG A 65 -28.65 2.32 6.34
CA ARG A 65 -29.89 1.57 6.09
C ARG A 65 -30.68 1.33 7.38
N TYR A 66 -30.00 1.04 8.48
CA TYR A 66 -30.64 0.85 9.77
C TYR A 66 -31.28 2.16 10.28
N ILE A 67 -30.56 3.28 10.16
CA ILE A 67 -31.09 4.61 10.50
C ILE A 67 -32.32 4.94 9.65
N ASP A 68 -32.32 4.63 8.36
CA ASP A 68 -33.47 4.86 7.49
C ASP A 68 -34.68 4.01 7.92
N ARG A 69 -34.47 2.74 8.28
CA ARG A 69 -35.53 1.87 8.85
C ARG A 69 -36.10 2.45 10.15
N LEU A 70 -35.24 2.94 11.05
CA LEU A 70 -35.66 3.59 12.29
C LEU A 70 -36.47 4.86 12.01
N ARG A 71 -36.00 5.70 11.09
CA ARG A 71 -36.73 6.92 10.68
C ARG A 71 -38.11 6.61 10.13
N ALA A 72 -38.24 5.56 9.32
CA ALA A 72 -39.53 5.13 8.78
C ALA A 72 -40.51 4.72 9.90
N LEU A 73 -40.03 3.95 10.88
CA LEU A 73 -40.82 3.55 12.06
C LEU A 73 -41.25 4.76 12.91
N LEU A 74 -40.35 5.72 13.11
CA LEU A 74 -40.64 6.93 13.88
C LEU A 74 -41.62 7.87 13.15
N THR A 75 -41.64 7.86 11.82
CA THR A 75 -42.55 8.68 11.01
C THR A 75 -43.99 8.16 11.04
N TYR A 76 -44.17 6.84 11.10
CA TYR A 76 -45.48 6.19 11.18
C TYR A 76 -45.56 5.30 12.42
N PRO A 77 -45.64 5.89 13.63
CA PRO A 77 -45.58 5.12 14.87
C PRO A 77 -46.82 4.24 15.03
N VAL A 78 -46.62 2.92 15.06
CA VAL A 78 -47.66 1.92 15.37
C VAL A 78 -47.51 1.50 16.83
N ALA A 79 -48.60 1.57 17.60
CA ALA A 79 -48.59 1.22 19.02
C ALA A 79 -48.17 -0.25 19.22
N GLY A 80 -47.18 -0.48 20.10
CA GLY A 80 -46.65 -1.81 20.40
C GLY A 80 -45.55 -2.30 19.44
N GLN A 81 -45.21 -1.55 18.40
CA GLN A 81 -44.13 -1.91 17.49
C GLN A 81 -42.77 -1.57 18.12
N SER A 82 -41.89 -2.57 18.25
CA SER A 82 -40.52 -2.38 18.75
C SER A 82 -39.59 -1.93 17.62
N PRO A 83 -38.52 -1.17 17.93
CA PRO A 83 -37.50 -0.85 16.95
C PRO A 83 -36.94 -2.13 16.29
N PRO A 84 -36.67 -2.12 14.98
CA PRO A 84 -35.98 -3.23 14.33
C PRO A 84 -34.61 -3.45 14.98
N GLU A 85 -34.12 -4.69 15.00
CA GLU A 85 -32.75 -4.96 15.43
C GLU A 85 -31.74 -4.47 14.37
N PRO A 86 -30.53 -4.07 14.80
CA PRO A 86 -29.45 -3.75 13.87
C PRO A 86 -29.10 -4.96 13.01
N ASP A 87 -29.19 -4.79 11.70
CA ASP A 87 -28.86 -5.81 10.69
C ASP A 87 -27.39 -5.66 10.24
N TYR A 88 -26.51 -5.35 11.18
CA TYR A 88 -25.09 -5.17 10.91
C TYR A 88 -24.22 -5.60 12.09
N GLU A 89 -23.12 -6.26 11.75
CA GLU A 89 -22.05 -6.62 12.68
C GLU A 89 -20.83 -5.75 12.36
N VAL A 90 -20.07 -5.41 13.40
CA VAL A 90 -18.77 -4.74 13.24
C VAL A 90 -17.81 -5.75 12.60
N PRO A 91 -17.22 -5.46 11.43
CA PRO A 91 -16.21 -6.33 10.85
C PRO A 91 -14.99 -6.45 11.79
N PRO A 92 -14.40 -7.65 11.98
CA PRO A 92 -13.25 -7.84 12.87
C PRO A 92 -12.06 -6.92 12.56
N LEU A 93 -11.90 -6.56 11.29
CA LEU A 93 -10.89 -5.62 10.81
C LEU A 93 -10.99 -4.20 11.37
N LEU A 94 -12.12 -3.85 12.00
CA LEU A 94 -12.40 -2.52 12.55
C LEU A 94 -12.63 -2.54 14.07
N GLU A 95 -12.54 -3.71 14.72
CA GLU A 95 -12.77 -3.82 16.17
C GLU A 95 -11.77 -2.97 16.98
N ASP A 96 -10.53 -2.86 16.51
CA ASP A 96 -9.48 -2.07 17.16
C ASP A 96 -9.69 -0.54 17.04
N GLU A 97 -10.63 -0.08 16.21
CA GLU A 97 -10.87 1.35 15.92
C GLU A 97 -12.13 1.93 16.60
N ILE A 98 -12.91 1.12 17.31
CA ILE A 98 -14.18 1.50 17.96
C ILE A 98 -14.02 1.49 19.49
#